data_AF-A0A2T0R6J6-F1
#
_entry.id   AF-A0A2T0R6J6-F1
#
_cell.length_a   1.000
_cell.length_b   1.000
_cell.length_c   1.000
_cell.angle_alpha   90.00
_cell.angle_beta   90.00
_cell.angle_gamma   90.00
#
_symmetry.space_group_name_H-M   'P 1'
#
loop_
_entity.id
_entity.type
_entity.pdbx_description
1 polymer ?
#
loop_
_entity_poly.entity_id
_entity_poly.type
_entity_poly.pdbx_seq_one_letter_code
_entity_poly.pdbx_strand_id
1 'polypeptide(L)' 'MYEGTPLTERGSWWAAGALPDRITVFRRPTLAIARDRDDVVAEVRITVVHEIAHHFGLDDARLHELGWG' A
#
# COMPACT_ATOMS: atom_id res chain seq x y z
N MET A 1 -2.81 5.30 0.10
CA MET A 1 -3.26 5.58 1.47
C MET A 1 -3.67 4.27 2.14
N TYR A 2 -2.89 3.87 3.13
CA TYR A 2 -3.19 2.76 4.03
C TYR A 2 -4.18 3.18 5.13
N GLU A 3 -5.20 2.36 5.34
CA GLU A 3 -6.16 2.44 6.43
C GLU A 3 -6.15 1.09 7.17
N GLY A 4 -5.68 1.06 8.42
CA GLY A 4 -5.61 -0.20 9.16
C GLY A 4 -5.37 -0.04 10.65
N THR A 5 -5.65 -1.11 11.39
CA THR A 5 -5.44 -1.17 12.85
C THR A 5 -4.06 -1.78 13.12
N PRO A 6 -3.18 -1.09 13.89
CA PRO A 6 -1.85 -1.60 14.24
C PRO A 6 -1.91 -3.03 14.79
N LEU A 7 -0.91 -3.85 14.45
CA LEU A 7 -0.90 -5.27 14.85
C LEU A 7 -1.01 -5.46 16.38
N THR A 8 -0.40 -4.57 17.15
CA THR A 8 -0.45 -4.53 18.62
C THR A 8 -1.84 -4.25 19.19
N GLU A 9 -2.73 -3.68 18.38
CA GLU A 9 -4.10 -3.30 18.74
C GLU A 9 -5.14 -4.31 18.22
N ARG A 10 -4.71 -5.35 17.50
CA ARG A 10 -5.57 -6.44 17.01
C ARG A 10 -5.85 -7.46 18.11
N GLY A 11 -6.77 -7.12 19.00
CA GLY A 11 -7.29 -8.00 20.05
C GLY A 11 -8.45 -8.90 19.60
N SER A 12 -9.12 -9.53 20.57
CA SER A 12 -10.28 -10.41 20.35
C SER A 12 -11.43 -9.76 19.59
N TRP A 13 -11.60 -8.45 19.71
CA TRP A 13 -12.61 -7.66 18.98
C TRP A 13 -12.32 -7.59 17.46
N TRP A 14 -11.06 -7.50 17.06
CA TRP A 14 -10.68 -7.52 15.64
C TRP A 14 -11.04 -8.87 15.00
N ALA A 15 -10.75 -9.95 15.70
CA ALA A 15 -11.06 -11.33 15.28
C ALA A 15 -12.57 -11.63 15.23
N ALA A 16 -13.41 -10.81 15.89
CA ALA A 16 -14.87 -10.99 15.97
C ALA A 16 -15.65 -10.34 14.82
N GLY A 17 -14.97 -9.68 13.87
CA GLY A 17 -15.62 -9.13 12.67
C GLY A 17 -15.11 -7.78 12.18
N ALA A 18 -13.92 -7.34 12.58
CA ALA A 18 -13.36 -6.11 12.03
C ALA A 18 -12.99 -6.29 10.55
N LEU A 19 -13.13 -5.21 9.78
CA LEU A 19 -12.76 -5.18 8.37
C LEU A 19 -11.23 -5.28 8.24
N PRO A 20 -10.70 -6.00 7.24
CA PRO A 20 -9.25 -6.04 7.01
C PRO A 20 -8.71 -4.64 6.70
N ASP A 21 -7.41 -4.46 6.91
CA ASP A 21 -6.72 -3.25 6.43
C ASP A 21 -6.97 -3.05 4.94
N ARG A 22 -6.97 -1.78 4.53
CA ARG A 22 -7.26 -1.37 3.17
C ARG A 22 -6.16 -0.46 2.67
N ILE A 23 -5.71 -0.74 1.44
CA ILE A 23 -4.92 0.21 0.67
C ILE A 23 -5.85 0.79 -0.40
N THR A 24 -6.07 2.09 -0.33
CA THR A 24 -6.87 2.81 -1.31
C THR A 24 -5.97 3.37 -2.40
N VAL A 25 -6.23 2.96 -3.65
CA VAL A 25 -5.54 3.45 -4.85
C VAL A 25 -6.48 4.37 -5.63
N PHE A 26 -6.03 5.60 -5.90
CA PHE A 26 -6.84 6.61 -6.57
C PHE A 26 -6.71 6.52 -8.08
N ARG A 27 -7.74 5.97 -8.73
CA ARG A 27 -7.76 5.76 -10.19
C ARG A 27 -7.39 7.00 -11.02
N ARG A 28 -7.95 8.18 -10.70
CA ARG A 28 -7.72 9.40 -11.51
C ARG A 28 -6.26 9.86 -11.47
N PRO A 29 -5.64 10.05 -10.29
CA PRO A 29 -4.20 10.29 -10.18
C PRO A 29 -3.32 9.24 -10.87
N THR A 30 -3.61 7.94 -10.67
CA THR A 30 -2.83 6.86 -11.30
C THR A 30 -2.88 6.95 -12.83
N LEU A 31 -4.06 7.20 -13.40
CA LEU A 31 -4.21 7.36 -14.85
C LEU A 31 -3.61 8.66 -15.39
N ALA A 32 -3.40 9.68 -14.56
CA ALA A 32 -2.81 10.94 -15.00
C ALA A 32 -1.31 10.82 -15.29
N ILE A 33 -0.65 9.82 -14.71
CA ILE A 33 0.80 9.58 -14.86
C ILE A 33 1.14 8.36 -15.73
N ALA A 34 0.22 7.41 -15.88
CA ALA A 34 0.41 6.21 -16.69
C ALA A 34 0.15 6.47 -18.19
N ARG A 35 0.98 5.89 -19.08
CA ARG A 35 0.85 6.06 -20.54
C ARG A 35 -0.03 5.00 -21.19
N ASP A 36 -0.07 3.81 -20.60
CA ASP A 36 -0.86 2.67 -21.08
C ASP A 36 -1.32 1.78 -19.92
N ARG A 37 -1.97 0.65 -20.26
CA ARG A 37 -2.49 -0.28 -19.26
C ARG A 37 -1.38 -0.92 -18.41
N ASP A 38 -0.23 -1.21 -19.01
CA ASP A 38 0.84 -1.90 -18.30
C ASP A 38 1.54 -0.95 -17.33
N ASP A 39 1.69 0.33 -17.71
CA ASP A 39 2.08 1.40 -16.79
C ASP A 39 1.09 1.51 -15.62
N VAL A 40 -0.23 1.46 -15.84
CA VAL A 40 -1.21 1.48 -14.73
C VAL A 40 -0.98 0.33 -13.75
N VAL A 41 -0.72 -0.88 -14.26
CA VAL A 41 -0.45 -2.04 -13.42
C VAL A 41 0.84 -1.84 -12.61
N ALA A 42 1.88 -1.27 -13.22
CA ALA A 42 3.13 -0.95 -12.53
C ALA A 42 2.91 0.09 -11.42
N GLU A 43 2.22 1.20 -11.71
CA GLU A 43 1.94 2.26 -10.74
C GLU A 43 1.10 1.78 -9.54
N VAL A 44 0.08 0.95 -9.80
CA VAL A 44 -0.72 0.32 -8.74
C VAL A 44 0.17 -0.56 -7.86
N ARG A 45 1.06 -1.35 -8.48
CA ARG A 45 1.96 -2.25 -7.76
C ARG A 45 2.95 -1.47 -6.89
N ILE A 46 3.56 -0.44 -7.44
CA ILE A 46 4.46 0.48 -6.74
C ILE A 46 3.73 1.05 -5.52
N THR A 47 2.54 1.65 -5.71
CA THR A 47 1.76 2.24 -4.61
C THR A 47 1.48 1.22 -3.50
N VAL A 48 1.05 0.01 -3.85
CA VAL A 48 0.73 -1.03 -2.85
C VAL A 48 1.98 -1.47 -2.09
N VAL A 49 3.11 -1.67 -2.76
CA VAL A 49 4.35 -2.09 -2.11
C VAL A 49 4.86 -1.01 -1.16
N HIS A 50 4.82 0.26 -1.55
CA HIS A 50 5.22 1.39 -0.70
C HIS A 50 4.39 1.43 0.58
N GLU A 51 3.07 1.37 0.46
CA GLU A 51 2.17 1.46 1.63
C GLU A 51 2.33 0.26 2.57
N ILE A 52 2.57 -0.95 2.04
CA ILE A 52 2.88 -2.14 2.87
C ILE A 52 4.24 -1.97 3.56
N ALA A 53 5.25 -1.52 2.84
CA ALA A 53 6.59 -1.37 3.37
C ALA A 53 6.64 -0.31 4.49
N HIS A 54 6.01 0.84 4.27
CA HIS A 54 5.85 1.88 5.29
C HIS A 54 5.06 1.37 6.50
N HIS A 55 4.01 0.56 6.29
CA HIS A 55 3.28 -0.08 7.41
C HIS A 55 4.20 -0.96 8.28
N PHE A 56 5.20 -1.61 7.69
CA PHE A 56 6.20 -2.42 8.41
C PHE A 56 7.44 -1.62 8.85
N GLY A 57 7.45 -0.30 8.67
CA GLY A 57 8.54 0.58 9.12
C GLY A 57 9.78 0.59 8.22
N LEU A 58 9.66 0.17 6.96
CA LEU A 58 10.70 0.36 5.95
C LEU A 58 10.60 1.77 5.39
N ASP A 59 11.74 2.42 5.17
CA ASP A 59 11.82 3.75 4.55
C ASP A 59 12.05 3.68 3.03
N ASP A 60 11.97 4.83 2.37
CA ASP A 60 12.13 4.94 0.91
C ASP A 60 13.54 4.55 0.46
N ALA A 61 14.56 4.81 1.28
CA ALA A 61 15.92 4.39 1.00
C ALA A 61 16.01 2.86 0.88
N ARG A 62 15.41 2.15 1.83
CA ARG A 62 15.36 0.70 1.82
C ARG A 62 14.52 0.14 0.67
N LEU A 63 13.46 0.83 0.26
CA LEU A 63 12.67 0.47 -0.92
C LEU A 63 13.46 0.61 -2.22
N HIS A 64 14.23 1.69 -2.37
CA HIS A 64 15.08 1.91 -3.54
C HIS A 64 16.16 0.81 -3.68
N GLU A 65 16.78 0.41 -2.57
CA GLU A 65 17.72 -0.73 -2.54
C GLU A 65 17.08 -2.05 -3.01
N LEU A 66 15.78 -2.22 -2.78
CA LEU A 66 15.01 -3.40 -3.16
C LEU A 66 14.41 -3.30 -4.58
N GLY A 67 14.70 -2.22 -5.32
CA GLY A 67 14.20 -1.99 -6.67
C GLY A 67 12.77 -1.45 -6.74
N TRP A 68 12.31 -0.81 -5.65
CA TRP A 68 10.97 -0.24 -5.53
C TRP A 68 10.96 1.29 -5.40
N GLY A 69 12.03 1.98 -5.78
CA GLY A 69 12.10 3.45 -5.75
C GLY A 69 11.87 4.11 -7.11
#